data_AF-A0A1V4T1D5-F1
#
_entry.id   AF-A0A1V4T1D5-F1
#
_cell.length_a   1.000
_cell.length_b   1.000
_cell.length_c   1.000
_cell.angle_alpha   90.00
_cell.angle_beta   90.00
_cell.angle_gamma   90.00
#
_symmetry.space_group_name_H-M   'P 1'
#
loop_
_entity.id
_entity.type
_entity.pdbx_description
1 polymer ?
#
loop_
_entity_poly.entity_id
_entity_poly.type
_entity_poly.pdbx_seq_one_letter_code
_entity_poly.pdbx_strand_id
1 'polypeptide(L)'
;QQFRVKTAQMPKTTDAERLVVQRVGQDLFRAALLDFWGGTCCVTGLAFPQLLRASHIRPWSACETDEQRLDVFNGLLLSPNLDALFDGGWVTFQDDGNMLLCDELDAHARNTLGVGVALAAQKLCPE
;
A
#
# COMPACT_ATOMS: atom_id res chain seq x y z
N GLN A 1 7.78 -3.11 17.40
CA GLN A 1 8.23 -2.44 18.65
C GLN A 1 7.87 -0.94 18.70
N GLN A 2 8.14 -0.16 17.64
CA GLN A 2 7.92 1.30 17.64
C GLN A 2 6.45 1.75 17.77
N PHE A 3 5.50 1.04 17.13
CA PHE A 3 4.08 1.37 17.25
C PHE A 3 3.58 1.25 18.69
N ARG A 4 3.87 0.12 19.36
CA ARG A 4 3.51 -0.08 20.78
C ARG A 4 4.09 1.02 21.67
N VAL A 5 5.32 1.47 21.41
CA VAL A 5 5.93 2.59 22.14
C VAL A 5 5.17 3.91 21.89
N LYS A 6 4.87 4.24 20.63
CA LYS A 6 4.18 5.49 20.28
C LYS A 6 2.70 5.50 20.72
N THR A 7 2.06 4.35 20.86
CA THR A 7 0.63 4.24 21.20
C THR A 7 0.37 3.78 22.64
N ALA A 8 1.39 3.39 23.41
CA ALA A 8 1.22 2.90 24.79
C ALA A 8 0.59 3.91 25.74
N GLN A 9 0.84 5.20 25.52
CA GLN A 9 0.32 6.29 26.36
C GLN A 9 -0.94 6.94 25.77
N MET A 10 -1.41 6.47 24.62
CA MET A 10 -2.61 7.01 23.99
C MET A 10 -3.85 6.33 24.58
N PRO A 11 -4.84 7.11 25.04
CA PRO A 11 -6.12 6.54 25.43
C PRO A 11 -6.77 5.84 24.21
N LYS A 12 -7.53 4.76 24.45
CA LYS A 12 -8.09 3.87 23.40
C LYS A 12 -9.61 3.75 23.45
N THR A 13 -10.25 4.69 24.12
CA THR A 13 -11.65 4.65 24.54
C THR A 13 -12.59 5.43 23.62
N THR A 14 -12.09 6.41 22.86
CA THR A 14 -12.91 7.27 22.01
C THR A 14 -12.62 7.10 20.52
N ASP A 15 -13.57 7.52 19.67
CA ASP A 15 -13.39 7.50 18.21
C ASP A 15 -12.23 8.39 17.76
N ALA A 16 -12.08 9.56 18.39
CA ALA A 16 -10.98 10.50 18.13
C ALA A 16 -9.61 9.86 18.42
N GLU A 17 -9.53 9.07 19.49
CA GLU A 17 -8.32 8.33 19.86
C GLU A 17 -7.97 7.23 18.86
N ARG A 18 -8.96 6.48 18.36
CA ARG A 18 -8.74 5.47 17.32
C ARG A 18 -8.17 6.10 16.05
N LEU A 19 -8.65 7.28 15.66
CA LEU A 19 -8.13 8.02 14.50
C LEU A 19 -6.66 8.43 14.69
N VAL A 20 -6.27 8.85 15.89
CA VAL A 20 -4.87 9.19 16.20
C VAL A 20 -3.97 7.96 16.12
N VAL A 21 -4.39 6.85 16.73
CA VAL A 21 -3.65 5.58 16.70
C VAL A 21 -3.49 5.08 15.26
N GLN A 22 -4.55 5.13 14.45
CA GLN A 22 -4.51 4.78 13.04
C GLN A 22 -3.52 5.65 12.27
N ARG A 23 -3.54 6.97 12.49
CA ARG A 23 -2.61 7.89 11.82
C ARG A 23 -1.15 7.56 12.13
N VAL A 24 -0.82 7.36 13.40
CA VAL A 24 0.55 6.98 13.82
C VAL A 24 0.98 5.66 13.17
N GLY A 25 0.06 4.70 13.10
CA GLY A 25 0.30 3.41 12.47
C GLY A 25 0.56 3.51 10.97
N GLN A 26 -0.28 4.27 10.27
CA GLN A 26 -0.13 4.56 8.85
C GLN A 26 1.19 5.28 8.54
N ASP A 27 1.60 6.25 9.37
CA ASP A 27 2.87 6.95 9.22
C ASP A 27 4.08 6.02 9.40
N LEU A 28 4.03 5.12 10.39
CA LEU A 28 5.07 4.11 10.61
C LEU A 28 5.14 3.09 9.47
N PHE A 29 3.99 2.59 9.03
CA PHE A 29 3.88 1.66 7.91
C PHE A 29 4.43 2.27 6.62
N ARG A 30 4.04 3.51 6.32
CA ARG A 30 4.58 4.26 5.18
C ARG A 30 6.10 4.39 5.23
N ALA A 31 6.65 4.75 6.39
CA ALA A 31 8.09 4.88 6.55
C ALA A 31 8.82 3.55 6.30
N ALA A 32 8.26 2.44 6.82
CA ALA A 32 8.82 1.12 6.62
C ALA A 32 8.77 0.67 5.14
N LEU A 33 7.68 0.96 4.43
CA LEU A 33 7.58 0.68 2.99
C LEU A 33 8.53 1.53 2.16
N LEU A 34 8.70 2.81 2.50
CA LEU A 34 9.69 3.66 1.83
C LEU A 34 11.11 3.09 1.96
N ASP A 35 11.47 2.56 3.11
CA ASP A 35 12.76 1.91 3.33
C ASP A 35 12.88 0.60 2.53
N PHE A 36 11.90 -0.30 2.65
CA PHE A 36 11.89 -1.60 1.98
C PHE A 36 11.94 -1.49 0.45
N TRP A 37 11.16 -0.56 -0.12
CA TRP A 37 11.06 -0.34 -1.57
C TRP A 37 12.10 0.65 -2.11
N GLY A 38 13.04 1.11 -1.27
CA GLY A 38 14.09 2.06 -1.66
C GLY A 38 13.55 3.41 -2.14
N GLY A 39 12.38 3.82 -1.66
CA GLY A 39 11.73 5.08 -2.03
C GLY A 39 11.21 5.10 -3.47
N THR A 40 10.95 3.94 -4.07
CA THR A 40 10.49 3.82 -5.46
C THR A 40 9.18 3.06 -5.57
N CYS A 41 8.33 3.43 -6.53
CA CYS A 41 7.14 2.65 -6.82
C CYS A 41 7.53 1.23 -7.26
N CYS A 42 6.95 0.20 -6.63
CA CYS A 42 7.28 -1.20 -6.93
C CYS A 42 6.90 -1.64 -8.35
N VAL A 43 6.00 -0.90 -9.03
CA VAL A 43 5.57 -1.21 -10.40
C VAL A 43 6.28 -0.32 -11.42
N THR A 44 6.20 1.01 -11.26
CA THR A 44 6.68 1.96 -12.29
C THR A 44 8.12 2.42 -12.07
N GLY A 45 8.71 2.13 -10.92
CA GLY A 45 10.02 2.66 -10.54
C GLY A 45 10.04 4.16 -10.23
N LEU A 46 8.87 4.83 -10.14
CA LEU A 46 8.78 6.25 -9.79
C LEU A 46 9.52 6.54 -8.48
N ALA A 47 10.63 7.27 -8.54
CA ALA A 47 11.49 7.61 -7.41
C ALA A 47 11.19 9.01 -6.86
N PHE A 48 9.92 9.28 -6.54
CA PHE A 48 9.48 10.56 -5.99
C PHE A 48 8.63 10.35 -4.73
N PRO A 49 9.27 10.14 -3.56
CA PRO A 49 8.62 9.69 -2.33
C PRO A 49 7.39 10.50 -1.89
N GLN A 50 7.35 11.79 -2.20
CA GLN A 50 6.23 12.68 -1.83
C GLN A 50 4.94 12.34 -2.58
N LEU A 51 5.04 11.72 -3.76
CA LEU A 51 3.88 11.27 -4.54
C LEU A 51 3.53 9.81 -4.27
N LEU A 52 4.44 9.01 -3.74
CA LEU A 52 4.21 7.59 -3.50
C LEU A 52 3.16 7.39 -2.40
N ARG A 53 2.41 6.30 -2.51
CA ARG A 53 1.35 5.89 -1.58
C ARG A 53 1.67 4.52 -1.02
N ALA A 54 1.38 4.35 0.27
CA ALA A 54 1.56 3.11 1.00
C ALA A 54 0.20 2.41 1.04
N SER A 55 -0.03 1.48 0.11
CA SER A 55 -1.28 0.74 0.01
C SER A 55 -1.17 -0.58 0.75
N HIS A 56 -2.21 -0.94 1.49
CA HIS A 56 -2.32 -2.20 2.22
C HIS A 56 -2.94 -3.28 1.33
N ILE A 57 -2.33 -4.47 1.26
CA ILE A 57 -2.91 -5.61 0.55
C ILE A 57 -4.15 -6.11 1.31
N ARG A 58 -4.00 -6.38 2.61
CA ARG A 58 -5.12 -6.59 3.54
C ARG A 58 -5.43 -5.27 4.23
N PRO A 59 -6.64 -4.70 4.04
CA PRO A 59 -7.00 -3.40 4.60
C PRO A 59 -6.77 -3.31 6.11
N TRP A 60 -6.43 -2.11 6.59
CA TRP A 60 -6.19 -1.84 8.02
C TRP A 60 -7.31 -2.35 8.93
N SER A 61 -8.56 -2.16 8.52
CA SER A 61 -9.77 -2.58 9.26
C SER A 61 -9.94 -4.10 9.31
N ALA A 62 -9.39 -4.82 8.33
CA ALA A 62 -9.44 -6.27 8.26
C ALA A 62 -8.30 -6.95 9.02
N CYS A 63 -7.26 -6.21 9.43
CA CYS A 63 -6.15 -6.75 10.22
C CYS A 63 -6.53 -6.91 11.70
N GLU A 64 -6.23 -8.08 12.26
CA GLU A 64 -6.56 -8.48 13.63
C GLU A 64 -5.54 -7.95 14.65
N THR A 65 -4.27 -7.84 14.23
CA THR A 65 -3.17 -7.41 15.10
C THR A 65 -2.44 -6.19 14.56
N ASP A 66 -1.73 -5.49 15.45
CA ASP A 66 -0.89 -4.35 15.05
C ASP A 66 0.33 -4.83 14.25
N GLU A 67 0.81 -6.05 14.48
CA GLU A 67 1.85 -6.68 13.68
C GLU A 67 1.42 -6.81 12.22
N GLN A 68 0.19 -7.29 11.94
CA GLN A 68 -0.34 -7.40 10.58
C GLN A 68 -0.51 -6.03 9.90
N ARG A 69 -0.90 -5.00 10.67
CA ARG A 69 -1.09 -3.63 10.16
C ARG A 69 0.22 -2.94 9.74
N LEU A 70 1.32 -3.36 10.34
CA LEU A 70 2.64 -2.76 10.19
C LEU A 70 3.61 -3.68 9.45
N ASP A 71 3.14 -4.83 8.98
CA ASP A 71 3.92 -5.77 8.20
C ASP A 71 4.21 -5.19 6.82
N VAL A 72 5.49 -4.99 6.50
CA VAL A 72 5.93 -4.49 5.19
C VAL A 72 5.53 -5.41 4.05
N PHE A 73 5.36 -6.71 4.30
CA PHE A 73 4.89 -7.67 3.30
C PHE A 73 3.38 -7.56 3.04
N ASN A 74 2.64 -6.89 3.91
CA ASN A 74 1.25 -6.53 3.70
C ASN A 74 1.11 -5.18 2.95
N GLY A 75 2.17 -4.70 2.29
CA GLY A 75 2.21 -3.35 1.76
C GLY A 75 2.92 -3.18 0.42
N LEU A 76 2.30 -2.38 -0.44
CA LEU A 76 2.86 -1.94 -1.71
C LEU A 76 3.13 -0.45 -1.69
N LEU A 77 4.27 -0.05 -2.26
CA LEU A 77 4.58 1.35 -2.50
C LEU A 77 4.23 1.70 -3.95
N LEU A 78 3.14 2.44 -4.13
CA LEU A 78 2.53 2.67 -5.44
C LEU A 78 2.56 4.14 -5.85
N SER A 79 2.48 4.40 -7.16
CA SER A 79 2.17 5.74 -7.68
C SER A 79 0.69 6.07 -7.38
N PRO A 80 0.29 7.36 -7.35
CA PRO A 80 -1.09 7.74 -7.02
C PRO A 80 -2.16 7.04 -7.86
N ASN A 81 -1.90 6.85 -9.15
CA ASN A 81 -2.87 6.21 -10.05
C ASN A 81 -2.99 4.70 -9.76
N LEU A 82 -1.86 4.03 -9.50
CA LEU A 82 -1.85 2.60 -9.20
C LEU A 82 -2.47 2.30 -7.83
N ASP A 83 -2.22 3.16 -6.85
CA ASP A 83 -2.84 3.11 -5.52
C ASP A 83 -4.37 3.17 -5.64
N ALA A 84 -4.91 4.16 -6.36
CA ALA A 84 -6.34 4.29 -6.58
C ALA A 84 -6.95 3.10 -7.35
N LEU A 85 -6.21 2.57 -8.34
CA LEU A 85 -6.64 1.41 -9.11
C LEU A 85 -6.67 0.13 -8.27
N PHE A 86 -5.67 -0.06 -7.41
CA PHE A 86 -5.53 -1.22 -6.54
C PHE A 86 -6.57 -1.18 -5.42
N ASP A 87 -6.68 -0.06 -4.70
CA ASP A 87 -7.66 0.11 -3.62
C ASP A 87 -9.11 -0.03 -4.11
N GLY A 88 -9.37 0.36 -5.37
CA GLY A 88 -10.67 0.21 -6.01
C GLY A 88 -10.94 -1.17 -6.63
N GLY A 89 -9.98 -2.10 -6.57
CA GLY A 89 -10.12 -3.46 -7.11
C GLY A 89 -10.06 -3.57 -8.63
N TRP A 90 -9.65 -2.50 -9.32
CA TRP A 90 -9.50 -2.48 -10.78
C TRP A 90 -8.16 -3.05 -11.25
N VAL A 91 -7.16 -3.04 -10.37
CA VAL A 91 -5.86 -3.67 -10.54
C VAL A 91 -5.63 -4.62 -9.37
N THR A 92 -5.09 -5.79 -9.63
CA THR A 92 -4.49 -6.65 -8.61
C THR A 92 -3.19 -7.25 -9.14
N PHE A 93 -2.47 -8.01 -8.31
CA PHE A 93 -1.22 -8.66 -8.69
C PHE A 93 -1.32 -10.15 -8.39
N GLN A 94 -0.76 -10.96 -9.29
CA GLN A 94 -0.50 -12.37 -9.04
C GLN A 94 0.71 -12.54 -8.11
N ASP A 95 0.89 -13.74 -7.58
CA ASP A 95 2.01 -14.06 -6.68
C ASP A 95 3.38 -13.86 -7.37
N ASP A 96 3.46 -14.03 -8.69
CA ASP A 96 4.68 -13.75 -9.49
C ASP A 96 4.89 -12.25 -9.79
N GLY A 97 3.99 -11.41 -9.30
CA GLY A 97 3.99 -9.97 -9.45
C GLY A 97 3.31 -9.44 -10.71
N ASN A 98 2.81 -10.30 -11.61
CA ASN A 98 2.12 -9.85 -12.81
C ASN A 98 0.84 -9.10 -12.48
N MET A 99 0.65 -7.94 -13.11
CA MET A 99 -0.55 -7.12 -12.92
C MET A 99 -1.74 -7.73 -13.67
N LEU A 100 -2.86 -7.88 -12.98
CA LEU A 100 -4.16 -8.21 -13.55
C LEU A 100 -5.03 -6.96 -13.59
N LEU A 101 -5.75 -6.79 -14.69
CA LEU A 101 -6.66 -5.67 -14.93
C LEU A 101 -8.10 -6.16 -14.91
N CYS A 102 -9.00 -5.38 -14.32
CA CYS A 102 -10.43 -5.58 -14.44
C CYS A 102 -10.90 -5.28 -15.87
N ASP A 103 -11.84 -6.08 -16.38
CA ASP A 103 -12.40 -5.92 -17.73
C ASP A 103 -13.23 -4.63 -17.89
N GLU A 104 -13.70 -4.04 -16.79
CA GLU A 104 -14.44 -2.77 -16.78
C GLU A 104 -13.58 -1.57 -17.22
N LEU A 105 -12.26 -1.65 -17.09
CA LEU A 105 -11.33 -0.64 -17.61
C LEU A 105 -11.25 -0.78 -19.13
N ASP A 106 -11.80 0.17 -19.87
CA ASP A 106 -11.62 0.20 -21.32
C ASP A 106 -10.18 0.55 -21.73
N ALA A 107 -9.85 0.34 -23.01
CA ALA A 107 -8.50 0.59 -23.52
C ALA A 107 -8.08 2.07 -23.39
N HIS A 108 -9.01 3.02 -23.47
CA HIS A 108 -8.69 4.44 -23.35
C HIS A 108 -8.28 4.80 -21.92
N ALA A 109 -9.02 4.31 -20.93
CA ALA A 109 -8.73 4.49 -19.52
C ALA A 109 -7.41 3.80 -19.14
N ARG A 110 -7.17 2.55 -19.60
CA ARG A 110 -5.90 1.84 -19.36
C ARG A 110 -4.70 2.65 -19.86
N ASN A 111 -4.77 3.16 -21.09
CA ASN A 111 -3.68 3.97 -21.67
C ASN A 111 -3.49 5.30 -20.92
N THR A 112 -4.58 6.00 -20.61
CA THR A 112 -4.53 7.30 -19.91
C THR A 112 -3.95 7.17 -18.49
N LEU A 113 -4.23 6.05 -17.82
CA LEU A 113 -3.72 5.76 -16.47
C LEU A 113 -2.33 5.14 -16.46
N GLY A 114 -1.76 4.82 -17.64
CA GLY A 114 -0.43 4.23 -17.76
C GLY A 114 -0.36 2.73 -17.50
N VAL A 115 -1.50 2.02 -17.57
CA VAL A 115 -1.62 0.55 -17.38
C VAL A 115 -2.06 -0.15 -18.66
N GLY A 116 -1.90 0.49 -19.82
CA GLY A 116 -2.21 -0.08 -21.14
C GLY A 116 -1.19 -1.11 -21.65
N VAL A 117 -0.09 -1.30 -20.93
CA VAL A 117 0.96 -2.27 -21.21
C VAL A 117 1.05 -3.29 -20.08
N ALA A 118 1.65 -4.45 -20.36
CA ALA A 118 1.94 -5.42 -19.30
C ALA A 118 2.90 -4.80 -18.28
N LEU A 119 2.47 -4.78 -17.01
CA LEU A 119 3.24 -4.29 -15.88
C LEU A 119 3.31 -5.38 -14.82
N ALA A 120 4.35 -5.32 -13.99
CA ALA A 120 4.51 -6.22 -12.86
C ALA A 120 5.06 -5.43 -11.67
N ALA A 121 4.62 -5.77 -10.46
CA ALA A 121 5.25 -5.30 -9.25
C ALA A 121 6.52 -6.11 -9.01
N GLN A 122 7.64 -5.40 -8.90
CA GLN A 122 8.95 -5.99 -8.63
C GLN A 122 9.00 -6.46 -7.17
N LYS A 123 9.79 -7.49 -6.86
CA LYS A 123 10.03 -7.99 -5.50
C LYS A 123 8.76 -8.31 -4.69
N LEU A 124 7.64 -8.56 -5.35
CA LEU A 124 6.59 -9.44 -4.83
C LEU A 124 7.22 -10.83 -4.81
N CYS A 125 8.02 -11.15 -3.80
CA CYS A 125 8.53 -12.50 -3.68
C CYS A 125 7.42 -13.39 -3.12
N PRO A 126 6.95 -14.42 -3.82
CA PRO A 126 6.76 -15.70 -3.18
C PRO A 126 8.17 -16.24 -2.85
N GLU A 127 8.30 -17.03 -1.80
CA GLU A 127 9.58 -17.56 -1.26
C GLU A 127 10.68 -17.89 -2.29
#